data_AF-A0A0S3U1G7-F1
#
_entry.id   AF-A0A0S3U1G7-F1
#
_cell.length_a   1.000
_cell.length_b   1.000
_cell.length_c   1.000
_cell.angle_alpha   90.00
_cell.angle_beta   90.00
_cell.angle_gamma   90.00
#
_symmetry.space_group_name_H-M   'P 1'
#
loop_
_entity.id
_entity.type
_entity.pdbx_description
1 polymer ?
#
loop_
_entity_poly.entity_id
_entity_poly.type
_entity_poly.pdbx_seq_one_letter_code
_entity_poly.pdbx_strand_id
1 'polypeptide(L)' 'MSKEEQLLECWRELPPEAQDQVLKMVQSLKPEPEFVPQTPLAKKLWEIRQRAIAEGMTLLSEEELEQELAERRGGYREP' A
#
# COMPACT_ATOMS: atom_id res chain seq x y z
N MET A 1 -8.06 33.76 -0.78
CA MET A 1 -8.84 32.52 -0.94
C MET A 1 -8.16 31.40 -0.20
N SER A 2 -8.94 30.53 0.44
CA SER A 2 -8.46 29.31 1.07
C SER A 2 -8.05 28.29 -0.01
N LYS A 3 -7.25 27.28 0.38
CA LYS A 3 -6.88 26.18 -0.52
C LYS A 3 -8.11 25.39 -1.00
N GLU A 4 -9.13 25.29 -0.16
CA GLU A 4 -10.40 24.63 -0.50
C GLU A 4 -11.18 25.42 -1.54
N GLU A 5 -11.25 26.75 -1.40
CA GLU A 5 -11.91 27.63 -2.38
C GLU A 5 -11.25 27.56 -3.75
N GLN A 6 -9.91 27.59 -3.81
CA GLN A 6 -9.15 27.45 -5.06
C GLN A 6 -9.39 26.09 -5.73
N LEU A 7 -9.45 25.00 -4.94
CA LEU A 7 -9.74 23.67 -5.44
C LEU A 7 -11.13 23.59 -6.09
N LEU A 8 -12.13 24.22 -5.47
CA LEU A 8 -13.50 24.24 -5.98
C LEU A 8 -13.64 25.07 -7.26
N GLU A 9 -12.93 26.19 -7.35
CA GLU A 9 -12.87 26.98 -8.59
C GLU A 9 -12.23 26.18 -9.71
N CYS A 10 -11.03 25.61 -9.49
CA CYS A 10 -10.37 24.78 -10.49
C CYS A 10 -11.22 23.58 -10.90
N TRP A 11 -11.88 22.90 -9.95
CA TRP A 11 -12.73 21.75 -10.22
C TRP A 11 -13.90 22.08 -11.17
N ARG A 12 -14.54 23.24 -11.00
CA ARG A 12 -15.70 23.66 -11.81
C ARG A 12 -15.34 23.99 -13.26
N GLU A 13 -14.09 24.38 -13.52
CA GLU A 13 -13.59 24.70 -14.87
C GLU A 13 -13.12 23.45 -15.64
N LEU A 14 -12.93 22.32 -14.97
CA LEU A 14 -12.46 21.09 -15.59
C LEU A 14 -13.55 20.37 -16.40
N PRO A 15 -13.22 19.84 -17.59
CA PRO A 15 -14.11 18.94 -18.32
C PRO A 15 -14.24 17.59 -17.58
N PRO A 16 -15.31 16.80 -17.84
CA PRO A 16 -15.58 15.55 -17.14
C PRO A 16 -14.39 14.58 -17.11
N GLU A 17 -13.66 14.45 -18.21
CA GLU A 17 -12.52 13.54 -18.33
C GLU A 17 -11.36 13.94 -17.40
N ALA A 18 -11.17 15.24 -17.17
CA ALA A 18 -10.15 15.75 -16.27
C ALA A 18 -10.58 15.62 -14.80
N GLN A 19 -11.89 15.76 -14.51
CA GLN A 19 -12.43 15.48 -13.18
C GLN A 19 -12.20 14.02 -12.78
N ASP A 20 -12.41 13.06 -13.69
CA ASP A 20 -12.14 11.64 -13.46
C ASP A 20 -10.66 11.37 -13.15
N GLN A 21 -9.74 12.03 -13.87
CA GLN A 21 -8.31 11.91 -13.61
C GLN A 21 -7.93 12.44 -12.22
N VAL A 22 -8.50 13.58 -11.82
CA VAL A 22 -8.28 14.14 -10.48
C VAL A 22 -8.81 13.20 -9.40
N LEU A 23 -10.00 12.60 -9.58
CA LEU A 23 -10.53 11.60 -8.64
C LEU A 23 -9.61 10.39 -8.51
N LYS A 24 -9.11 9.87 -9.64
CA LYS A 24 -8.16 8.75 -9.63
C LYS A 24 -6.87 9.11 -8.89
N MET A 25 -6.34 10.30 -9.11
CA MET A 25 -5.17 10.79 -8.41
C MET A 25 -5.44 10.92 -6.90
N VAL A 26 -6.54 11.54 -6.50
CA VAL A 26 -6.91 11.67 -5.07
C VAL A 26 -7.08 10.29 -4.42
N GLN A 27 -7.64 9.31 -5.14
CA GLN A 27 -7.73 7.94 -4.66
C GLN A 27 -6.35 7.32 -4.43
N SER A 28 -5.38 7.51 -5.35
CA SER A 28 -4.01 7.03 -5.16
C SER A 28 -3.24 7.75 -4.05
N LEU A 29 -3.66 8.95 -3.67
CA LEU A 29 -3.07 9.71 -2.56
C LEU A 29 -3.67 9.31 -1.21
N LYS A 30 -4.78 8.58 -1.18
CA LYS A 30 -5.30 8.05 0.08
C LYS A 30 -4.27 7.06 0.62
N PRO A 31 -3.79 7.24 1.86
CA PRO A 31 -2.93 6.25 2.46
C PRO A 31 -3.67 4.92 2.44
N GLU A 32 -2.98 3.85 2.08
CA GLU A 32 -3.54 2.53 2.28
C GLU A 32 -3.86 2.38 3.78
N PRO A 33 -5.03 1.80 4.11
CA PRO A 33 -5.37 1.59 5.50
C PRO A 33 -4.27 0.74 6.13
N GLU A 34 -3.73 1.21 7.26
CA GLU A 34 -2.75 0.43 8.02
C GLU A 34 -3.32 -0.95 8.32
N PHE A 35 -2.50 -1.98 8.15
CA PHE A 35 -2.93 -3.34 8.44
C PHE A 35 -3.24 -3.50 9.94
N VAL A 36 -4.51 -3.74 10.27
CA VAL A 36 -4.95 -4.00 11.64
C VAL A 36 -5.20 -5.50 11.84
N PRO A 37 -4.41 -6.21 12.67
CA PRO A 37 -4.59 -7.64 12.89
C PRO A 37 -5.88 -7.94 13.67
N GLN A 38 -6.77 -8.74 13.07
CA GLN A 38 -8.10 -9.03 13.64
C GLN A 38 -8.12 -10.26 14.56
N THR A 39 -7.32 -11.28 14.27
CA THR A 39 -7.30 -12.55 15.04
C THR A 39 -6.20 -12.54 16.10
N PRO A 40 -6.33 -13.34 17.19
CA PRO A 40 -5.26 -13.47 18.19
C PRO A 40 -3.92 -13.90 17.58
N LEU A 41 -3.95 -14.82 16.61
CA LEU A 41 -2.76 -15.25 15.90
C LEU A 41 -2.15 -14.11 15.06
N ALA A 42 -2.98 -13.38 14.31
CA ALA A 42 -2.51 -12.24 13.52
C ALA A 42 -1.87 -11.17 14.40
N LYS A 43 -2.44 -10.88 15.58
CA LYS A 43 -1.89 -9.90 16.54
C LYS A 43 -0.51 -10.34 17.01
N LYS A 44 -0.37 -11.60 17.42
CA LYS A 44 0.92 -12.17 17.86
C LYS A 44 1.96 -12.13 16.74
N LEU A 45 1.61 -12.51 15.52
CA LEU A 45 2.52 -12.48 14.38
C LEU A 45 2.94 -11.05 14.02
N TRP A 46 2.00 -10.11 14.11
CA TRP A 46 2.27 -8.69 13.89
C TRP A 46 3.25 -8.13 14.93
N GLU A 47 3.05 -8.41 16.22
CA GLU A 47 3.98 -8.01 17.29
C GLU A 47 5.39 -8.58 17.07
N ILE A 48 5.51 -9.84 16.65
CA ILE A 48 6.79 -10.47 16.32
C ILE A 48 7.46 -9.73 15.16
N ARG A 49 6.71 -9.44 14.09
CA ARG A 49 7.22 -8.69 12.93
C ARG A 49 7.72 -7.31 13.33
N GLN A 50 6.94 -6.56 14.11
CA GLN A 50 7.34 -5.21 14.54
C GLN A 50 8.61 -5.25 15.39
N ARG A 51 8.74 -6.22 16.29
CA ARG A 51 9.97 -6.42 17.08
C ARG A 51 11.18 -6.69 16.20
N ALA A 52 11.06 -7.63 15.24
CA ALA A 52 12.17 -7.98 14.35
C ALA A 52 12.63 -6.76 13.51
N ILE A 53 11.69 -5.97 13.01
CA ILE A 53 12.01 -4.73 12.27
C ILE A 53 12.73 -3.73 13.17
N ALA A 54 12.25 -3.55 14.41
CA ALA A 54 12.89 -2.66 15.38
C ALA A 54 14.31 -3.11 15.77
N GLU A 55 14.57 -4.42 15.73
CA GLU A 55 15.91 -5.02 15.93
C GLU A 55 16.81 -4.92 14.69
N GLY A 56 16.33 -4.34 13.59
CA GLY A 56 17.11 -4.07 12.38
C GLY A 56 16.93 -5.09 11.26
N MET A 57 15.96 -6.01 11.38
CA MET A 57 15.62 -6.91 10.28
C MET A 57 14.91 -6.15 9.15
N THR A 58 15.41 -6.32 7.93
CA THR A 58 14.75 -5.80 6.74
C THR A 58 13.69 -6.78 6.25
N LEU A 59 12.56 -6.25 5.80
CA LEU A 59 11.56 -7.07 5.11
C LEU A 59 12.07 -7.39 3.70
N LEU A 60 11.66 -8.56 3.20
CA LEU A 60 11.91 -8.93 1.81
C LEU A 60 11.19 -7.97 0.87
N SER A 61 11.81 -7.71 -0.28
CA SER A 61 11.12 -7.12 -1.43
C SER A 61 10.07 -8.09 -1.98
N GLU A 62 9.23 -7.61 -2.88
CA GLU A 62 8.23 -8.45 -3.54
C GLU A 62 8.89 -9.58 -4.35
N GLU A 63 10.00 -9.28 -5.03
CA GLU A 63 10.78 -10.26 -5.80
C GLU A 63 11.45 -11.29 -4.89
N GLU A 64 12.03 -10.87 -3.78
CA GLU A 64 12.66 -11.76 -2.80
C GLU A 64 11.63 -12.69 -2.14
N LEU A 65 10.41 -12.17 -1.87
CA LEU A 65 9.31 -12.95 -1.32
C LEU A 65 8.82 -14.01 -2.30
N GLU A 66 8.64 -13.65 -3.58
CA GLU A 66 8.26 -14.60 -4.64
C GLU A 66 9.31 -15.70 -4.80
N GLN A 67 10.60 -15.35 -4.75
CA GLN A 67 11.67 -16.32 -4.78
C GLN A 67 11.60 -17.28 -3.57
N GLU A 68 11.42 -16.77 -2.35
CA GLU A 68 11.31 -17.60 -1.15
C GLU A 68 10.10 -18.56 -1.25
N LEU A 69 8.96 -18.06 -1.74
CA LEU A 69 7.76 -18.86 -1.95
C LEU A 69 8.00 -19.98 -2.97
N ALA A 70 8.67 -19.67 -4.09
CA ALA A 70 9.03 -20.66 -5.09
C ALA A 70 9.95 -21.73 -4.51
N GLU A 71 10.97 -21.35 -3.74
CA GLU A 71 11.92 -22.28 -3.13
C GLU A 71 11.29 -23.17 -2.06
N ARG A 72 10.37 -22.63 -1.24
CA ARG A 72 9.75 -23.36 -0.13
C ARG A 72 8.51 -24.15 -0.50
N ARG A 73 7.76 -23.72 -1.52
CA ARG A 73 6.50 -24.34 -1.96
C ARG A 73 6.63 -25.05 -3.31
N GLY A 74 7.85 -25.23 -3.81
CA GLY A 74 8.12 -25.97 -5.05
C GLY A 74 7.64 -25.25 -6.31
N GLY A 75 7.67 -23.91 -6.32
CA GLY A 75 7.36 -23.11 -7.50
C GLY A 75 8.30 -23.46 -8.66
N TYR A 76 7.72 -23.60 -9.86
CA TYR A 76 8.44 -23.96 -11.07
C TYR A 76 9.46 -22.87 -11.42
N ARG A 77 10.76 -23.21 -11.48
CA ARG A 77 11.75 -22.36 -12.16
C ARG A 77 11.70 -22.72 -13.65
N GLU A 78 11.41 -21.74 -14.51
CA GLU A 78 11.76 -21.90 -15.92
C GLU A 78 13.29 -22.03 -16.04
N PRO A 79 13.79 -22.93 -16.91
CA PRO A 79 15.21 -23.26 -17.06
C PRO A 79 16.05 -22.14 -17.70
#